data_AF-A0A961HAZ6-F1
#
_entry.id   AF-A0A961HAZ6-F1
#
_cell.length_a   1.000
_cell.length_b   1.000
_cell.length_c   1.000
_cell.angle_alpha   90.00
_cell.angle_beta   90.00
_cell.angle_gamma   90.00
#
_symmetry.space_group_name_H-M   'P 1'
#
loop_
_entity.id
_entity.type
_entity.pdbx_description
1 polymer ?
#
loop_
_entity_poly.entity_id
_entity_poly.type
_entity_poly.pdbx_seq_one_letter_code
_entity_poly.pdbx_strand_id
1 'polypeptide(L)' 'MIDLKVLREDPEAVRRSQLSRGEDPALVDALLEADTARRAAIPAADYLRAEQKGASKAVGSAAPAARPVLTERAK' A
#
# COMPACT_ATOMS: atom_id res chain seq x y z
N MET A 1 -0.58 -15.54 -16.06
CA MET A 1 -0.49 -14.33 -15.23
C MET A 1 0.24 -13.27 -16.03
N ILE A 2 -0.31 -12.07 -16.20
CA ILE A 2 0.37 -10.95 -16.89
C ILE A 2 1.33 -10.25 -15.93
N ASP A 3 2.48 -9.79 -16.41
CA ASP A 3 3.38 -8.97 -15.61
C ASP A 3 2.79 -7.55 -15.46
N LEU A 4 2.57 -7.12 -14.22
CA LEU A 4 2.09 -5.76 -13.90
C LEU A 4 3.08 -4.67 -14.32
N LYS A 5 4.34 -4.99 -14.60
CA LYS A 5 5.30 -4.06 -15.17
C LYS A 5 4.90 -3.69 -16.61
N VAL A 6 4.53 -4.67 -17.43
CA VAL A 6 4.06 -4.44 -18.80
C VAL A 6 2.81 -3.56 -18.80
N LEU A 7 1.86 -3.83 -17.89
CA LEU A 7 0.67 -2.99 -17.71
C LEU A 7 1.01 -1.52 -17.43
N ARG A 8 2.06 -1.27 -16.64
CA ARG A 8 2.48 0.09 -16.24
C ARG A 8 3.26 0.80 -17.33
N GLU A 9 4.07 0.07 -18.08
CA GLU A 9 4.93 0.62 -19.13
C GLU A 9 4.18 0.84 -20.45
N ASP A 10 3.26 -0.06 -20.80
CA ASP A 10 2.45 0.03 -22.03
C ASP A 10 1.01 -0.47 -21.79
N PRO A 11 0.17 0.32 -21.10
CA PRO A 11 -1.23 -0.03 -20.87
C PRO A 11 -2.04 -0.11 -22.17
N GLU A 12 -1.64 0.61 -23.22
CA GLU A 12 -2.31 0.58 -24.51
C GLU A 12 -2.11 -0.76 -25.23
N ALA A 13 -0.93 -1.37 -25.17
CA ALA A 13 -0.74 -2.73 -25.67
C ALA A 13 -1.64 -3.74 -24.95
N VAL A 14 -1.84 -3.56 -23.65
CA VAL A 14 -2.76 -4.41 -22.87
C VAL A 14 -4.21 -4.16 -23.29
N ARG A 15 -4.64 -2.91 -23.46
CA ARG A 15 -5.99 -2.59 -23.99
C ARG A 15 -6.24 -3.21 -25.35
N ARG A 16 -5.29 -3.08 -26.28
CA ARG A 16 -5.38 -3.73 -27.61
C ARG A 16 -5.48 -5.25 -27.50
N SER A 17 -4.78 -5.86 -26.55
CA SER A 17 -4.89 -7.30 -26.27
C SER A 17 -6.26 -7.71 -25.72
N GLN A 18 -6.90 -6.87 -24.89
CA GLN A 18 -8.26 -7.13 -24.43
C GLN A 18 -9.25 -7.04 -25.60
N LEU A 19 -9.18 -5.96 -26.37
CA LEU A 19 -10.04 -5.76 -27.54
C LEU A 19 -9.92 -6.91 -28.56
N SER A 20 -8.71 -7.39 -28.85
CA SER A 20 -8.50 -8.50 -29.79
C SER A 20 -9.07 -9.83 -29.32
N ARG A 21 -9.35 -9.96 -28.01
CA ARG A 21 -9.96 -11.13 -27.38
C ARG A 21 -11.47 -10.97 -27.18
N GLY A 22 -12.03 -9.80 -27.51
CA GLY A 22 -13.44 -9.48 -27.23
C GLY A 22 -13.72 -9.15 -25.77
N GLU A 23 -12.68 -8.83 -25.00
CA GLU A 23 -12.77 -8.44 -23.60
C GLU A 23 -12.94 -6.92 -23.43
N ASP A 24 -13.37 -6.51 -22.24
CA ASP A 24 -13.55 -5.09 -21.91
C ASP A 24 -12.19 -4.39 -21.64
N PRO A 25 -11.78 -3.40 -22.45
CA PRO A 25 -10.55 -2.65 -22.21
C PRO A 25 -10.58 -1.80 -20.94
N ALA A 26 -11.75 -1.47 -20.38
CA ALA A 26 -11.86 -0.69 -19.15
C ALA A 26 -11.32 -1.44 -17.92
N LEU A 27 -11.20 -2.77 -17.99
CA LEU A 27 -10.55 -3.58 -16.97
C LEU A 27 -9.06 -3.23 -16.80
N VAL A 28 -8.42 -2.67 -17.84
CA VAL A 28 -7.04 -2.18 -17.76
C VAL A 28 -6.94 -0.99 -16.80
N ASP A 29 -7.88 -0.07 -16.87
CA ASP A 29 -7.90 1.11 -16.00
C ASP A 29 -8.23 0.73 -14.56
N ALA A 30 -9.23 -0.15 -14.36
CA ALA A 30 -9.53 -0.70 -13.04
C ALA A 30 -8.32 -1.41 -12.41
N LEU A 31 -7.54 -2.15 -13.21
CA LEU A 31 -6.33 -2.83 -12.74
C LEU A 31 -5.20 -1.84 -12.41
N LEU A 32 -5.05 -0.76 -13.17
CA LEU A 32 -4.07 0.30 -12.90
C LEU A 32 -4.39 1.06 -11.61
N GLU A 33 -5.66 1.35 -11.36
CA GLU A 33 -6.11 1.95 -10.10
C GLU A 33 -5.82 1.04 -8.91
N ALA A 34 -6.17 -0.25 -9.02
CA ALA A 34 -5.90 -1.23 -7.99
C ALA A 34 -4.39 -1.41 -7.71
N ASP A 35 -3.55 -1.45 -8.75
CA ASP A 35 -2.09 -1.51 -8.57
C ASP A 35 -1.55 -0.23 -7.90
N THR A 36 -2.07 0.93 -8.27
CA THR A 36 -1.68 2.22 -7.66
C THR A 36 -2.04 2.25 -6.18
N ALA A 37 -3.28 1.89 -5.83
CA ALA A 37 -3.73 1.81 -4.45
C ALA A 37 -2.89 0.83 -3.63
N ARG A 38 -2.62 -0.36 -4.17
CA ARG A 38 -1.77 -1.37 -3.54
C ARG A 38 -0.36 -0.85 -3.30
N ARG A 39 0.26 -0.19 -4.29
CA ARG A 39 1.61 0.37 -4.17
C ARG A 39 1.70 1.50 -3.15
N ALA A 40 0.64 2.29 -2.98
CA ALA A 40 0.58 3.31 -1.93
C ALA A 40 0.38 2.71 -0.54
N ALA A 41 -0.43 1.65 -0.43
CA ALA A 41 -0.75 1.01 0.85
C ALA A 41 0.46 0.33 1.51
N ILE A 42 1.39 -0.24 0.72
CA ILE A 42 2.58 -0.93 1.25
C ILE A 42 3.48 -0.01 2.10
N PRO A 43 4.04 1.10 1.56
CA PRO A 43 4.89 1.98 2.35
C PRO A 43 4.13 2.65 3.48
N ALA A 44 2.84 2.95 3.31
CA ALA A 44 2.00 3.50 4.38
C ALA A 44 1.88 2.51 5.55
N ALA A 45 1.63 1.23 5.26
CA ALA A 45 1.57 0.19 6.29
C ALA A 45 2.94 0.00 6.97
N ASP A 46 4.03 0.05 6.22
CA ASP A 46 5.38 -0.08 6.78
C ASP A 46 5.76 1.11 7.67
N TYR A 47 5.37 2.33 7.27
CA TYR A 47 5.52 3.53 8.08
C TYR A 47 4.75 3.41 9.41
N LEU A 48 3.47 3.03 9.35
CA LEU A 48 2.64 2.86 10.57
C LEU A 48 3.20 1.78 11.49
N ARG A 49 3.71 0.66 10.95
CA ARG A 49 4.40 -0.37 11.76
C ARG A 49 5.66 0.17 12.43
N ALA A 50 6.44 0.99 11.72
CA ALA A 50 7.63 1.61 12.28
C ALA A 50 7.28 2.60 13.40
N GLU A 51 6.25 3.44 13.22
CA GLU A 51 5.74 4.34 14.25
C GLU A 51 5.26 3.57 15.48
N GLN A 52 4.43 2.55 15.29
CA GLN A 52 3.93 1.71 16.38
C GLN A 52 5.07 1.05 17.17
N LYS A 53 6.09 0.53 16.48
CA LYS A 53 7.28 -0.06 17.11
C LYS A 53 8.07 0.98 17.90
N GLY A 54 8.22 2.19 17.35
CA GLY A 54 8.85 3.32 18.03
C GLY A 54 8.11 3.71 19.31
N ALA A 55 6.80 3.86 19.23
CA ALA A 55 5.94 4.16 20.37
C ALA A 55 6.02 3.08 21.46
N SER A 56 5.94 1.80 21.07
CA SER A 56 6.06 0.67 22.00
C SER A 56 7.40 0.66 22.73
N LYS A 57 8.50 0.95 22.03
CA LYS A 57 9.83 1.07 22.64
C LYS A 57 9.90 2.22 23.63
N ALA A 58 9.34 3.38 23.28
CA ALA A 58 9.31 4.54 24.16
C ALA A 58 8.55 4.25 25.47
N VAL A 59 7.41 3.55 25.40
CA VAL A 59 6.65 3.11 26.58
C VAL A 59 7.47 2.14 27.43
N GLY A 60 8.12 1.14 26.81
CA GLY A 60 8.94 0.16 27.52
C GLY A 60 10.12 0.79 28.27
N SER A 61 10.78 1.77 27.66
CA SER A 61 11.93 2.50 28.22
C SER A 61 11.57 3.62 29.20
N ALA A 62 10.28 3.98 29.32
CA ALA A 62 9.86 5.06 30.20
C ALA A 62 9.80 4.64 31.68
N ALA A 63 10.15 5.59 32.55
CA ALA A 63 9.92 5.48 33.99
C ALA A 63 8.42 5.26 34.28
N PRO A 64 8.05 4.51 35.34
CA PRO A 64 6.66 4.16 35.63
C PRO A 64 5.68 5.36 35.63
N ALA A 65 6.11 6.51 36.13
CA ALA A 65 5.32 7.74 36.16
C ALA A 65 5.05 8.38 34.78
N ALA A 66 5.91 8.12 33.78
CA ALA A 66 5.79 8.69 32.44
C ALA A 66 5.03 7.77 31.45
N ARG A 67 4.86 6.49 31.79
CA ARG A 67 4.17 5.50 30.95
C ARG A 67 2.74 5.88 30.57
N PRO A 68 1.87 6.40 31.48
CA PRO A 68 0.47 6.73 31.14
C PRO A 68 0.34 7.75 30.00
N VAL A 69 1.20 8.78 30.00
CA VAL A 69 1.20 9.85 28.98
C VAL A 69 1.65 9.33 27.61
N LEU A 70 2.59 8.37 27.60
CA LEU A 70 3.10 7.76 26.37
C LEU A 70 2.13 6.73 25.78
N THR A 71 1.34 6.06 26.62
CA THR A 71 0.30 5.13 26.15
C THR A 71 -0.87 5.85 25.49
N GLU A 72 -1.27 7.04 25.99
CA GLU A 72 -2.29 7.89 25.35
C GLU A 72 -1.86 8.39 23.96
N ARG A 73 -0.58 8.70 23.76
CA ARG A 73 -0.03 9.10 22.46
C ARG A 73 0.13 7.95 21.46
N ALA A 74 0.02 6.71 21.91
CA ALA A 74 0.25 5.50 21.13
C ALA A 74 -1.04 4.72 20.77
N LYS A 75 -2.21 5.21 21.22
CA LYS A 75 -3.54 4.75 20.79
C LYS A 75 -3.91 5.36 19.45
#